data_AF-A0A3B8VBG1-F1
#
_entry.id   AF-A0A3B8VBG1-F1
#
_cell.length_a   1.000
_cell.length_b   1.000
_cell.length_c   1.000
_cell.angle_alpha   90.00
_cell.angle_beta   90.00
_cell.angle_gamma   90.00
#
_symmetry.space_group_name_H-M   'P 1'
#
loop_
_entity.id
_entity.type
_entity.pdbx_description
1 polymer ?
#
loop_
_entity_poly.entity_id
_entity_poly.type
_entity_poly.pdbx_seq_one_letter_code
_entity_poly.pdbx_strand_id
1 'polypeptide(L)'
;MEKKTNRKCEYETVVNGLNHEKYTEIFDTDRKEKENGFKWCLHCNRAYLIGNFRYNKHDLDETVAMLCPYDDCDGDYWMDGWGWSDIAHSNDYPSIPETGKIYSLYPEK
;
A
#
# COMPACT_ATOMS: atom_id res chain seq x y z
N MET A 1 11.00 21.67 31.58
CA MET A 1 9.98 20.66 31.17
C MET A 1 9.64 20.95 29.72
N GLU A 2 10.32 20.29 28.79
CA GLU A 2 9.98 20.36 27.37
C GLU A 2 8.61 19.70 27.18
N LYS A 3 7.66 20.47 26.62
CA LYS A 3 6.36 19.94 26.24
C LYS A 3 6.62 18.94 25.11
N LYS A 4 6.56 17.65 25.40
CA LYS A 4 6.46 16.61 24.38
C LYS A 4 5.15 16.85 23.65
N THR A 5 5.22 17.55 22.53
CA THR A 5 4.13 17.70 21.57
C THR A 5 3.72 16.30 21.20
N ASN A 6 2.54 15.90 21.68
CA ASN A 6 1.88 14.68 21.30
C ASN A 6 1.55 14.85 19.81
N ARG A 7 2.49 14.50 18.92
CA ARG A 7 2.24 14.46 17.47
C ARG A 7 1.14 13.43 17.31
N LYS A 8 -0.10 13.90 17.15
CA LYS A 8 -1.23 13.02 16.89
C LYS A 8 -0.91 12.23 15.63
N CYS A 9 -1.13 10.92 15.64
CA CYS A 9 -1.14 10.13 14.42
C CYS A 9 -2.50 10.35 13.77
N GLU A 10 -2.58 11.28 12.81
CA GLU A 10 -3.80 11.54 12.03
C GLU A 10 -3.56 10.98 10.62
N TYR A 11 -4.02 9.75 10.40
CA TYR A 11 -3.92 9.11 9.09
C TYR A 11 -5.05 9.55 8.17
N GLU A 12 -4.72 9.74 6.89
CA GLU A 12 -5.70 9.92 5.82
C GLU A 12 -5.62 8.78 4.83
N THR A 13 -6.78 8.24 4.47
CA THR A 13 -6.91 7.24 3.40
C THR A 13 -7.17 7.93 2.08
N VAL A 14 -6.29 7.70 1.13
CA VAL A 14 -6.44 8.12 -0.25
C VAL A 14 -6.98 6.95 -1.06
N VAL A 15 -8.02 7.21 -1.84
CA VAL A 15 -8.62 6.23 -2.76
C VAL A 15 -8.40 6.73 -4.18
N ASN A 16 -7.90 5.85 -5.06
CA ASN A 16 -7.55 6.19 -6.45
C ASN A 16 -6.60 7.40 -6.55
N GLY A 17 -5.61 7.44 -5.66
CA GLY A 17 -4.62 8.51 -5.52
C GLY A 17 -3.56 8.54 -6.61
N LEU A 18 -3.82 8.03 -7.81
CA LEU A 18 -2.83 7.98 -8.91
C LEU A 18 -2.34 9.38 -9.32
N ASN A 19 -3.17 10.41 -9.10
CA ASN A 19 -2.84 11.82 -9.32
C ASN A 19 -2.59 12.58 -8.01
N HIS A 20 -2.53 11.88 -6.88
CA HIS A 20 -2.23 12.50 -5.59
C HIS A 20 -0.77 12.94 -5.58
N GLU A 21 -0.46 14.12 -5.06
CA GLU A 21 0.90 14.69 -5.05
C GLU A 21 1.93 13.68 -4.52
N LYS A 22 1.60 13.03 -3.40
CA LYS A 22 2.42 11.99 -2.74
C LYS A 22 2.67 10.76 -3.60
N TYR A 23 1.74 10.42 -4.49
CA TYR A 23 1.90 9.31 -5.41
C TYR A 23 2.80 9.70 -6.58
N THR A 24 2.56 10.89 -7.15
CA THR A 24 3.26 11.38 -8.34
C THR A 24 4.72 11.75 -8.09
N GLU A 25 5.08 12.18 -6.88
CA GLU A 25 6.47 12.50 -6.49
C GLU A 25 7.41 11.28 -6.56
N ILE A 26 6.87 10.07 -6.41
CA ILE A 26 7.66 8.82 -6.34
C ILE A 26 7.63 8.04 -7.67
N PHE A 27 6.72 8.38 -8.60
CA PHE A 27 6.32 7.51 -9.72
C PHE A 27 7.14 7.64 -11.03
N ASP A 28 8.29 8.30 -11.06
CA ASP A 28 8.99 8.54 -12.34
C ASP A 28 9.74 7.30 -12.88
N THR A 29 9.83 6.18 -12.13
CA THR A 29 10.74 5.07 -12.52
C THR A 29 10.16 3.67 -12.69
N ASP A 30 8.95 3.30 -12.23
CA ASP A 30 8.50 1.90 -12.33
C ASP A 30 7.10 1.68 -12.92
N ARG A 31 7.06 1.58 -14.26
CA ARG A 31 5.84 1.38 -15.07
C ARG A 31 5.27 -0.06 -15.01
N LYS A 32 5.87 -0.99 -14.27
CA LYS A 32 5.49 -2.41 -14.26
C LYS A 32 4.24 -2.75 -13.45
N GLU A 33 3.72 -1.82 -12.65
CA GLU A 33 2.53 -1.99 -11.81
C GLU A 33 1.19 -2.22 -12.56
N LYS A 34 1.19 -2.31 -13.90
CA LYS A 34 0.00 -2.01 -14.71
C LYS A 34 -0.83 -3.19 -15.22
N GLU A 35 -0.43 -4.45 -15.04
CA GLU A 35 -1.12 -5.53 -15.78
C GLU A 35 -2.56 -5.76 -15.30
N ASN A 36 -2.89 -5.40 -14.06
CA ASN A 36 -4.23 -5.61 -13.50
C ASN A 36 -4.67 -4.55 -12.47
N GLY A 37 -3.82 -3.60 -12.09
CA GLY A 37 -4.23 -2.45 -11.25
C GLY A 37 -4.34 -2.76 -9.75
N PHE A 38 -3.76 -3.88 -9.29
CA PHE A 38 -3.79 -4.30 -7.89
C PHE A 38 -2.38 -4.49 -7.31
N LYS A 39 -2.26 -4.15 -6.03
CA LYS A 39 -1.13 -4.48 -5.16
C LYS A 39 -1.53 -5.49 -4.10
N TRP A 40 -0.54 -6.13 -3.52
CA TRP A 40 -0.63 -7.02 -2.37
C TRP A 40 0.39 -6.59 -1.32
N CYS A 41 -0.01 -6.57 -0.05
CA CYS A 41 0.87 -6.14 1.04
C CYS A 41 1.50 -7.34 1.75
N LEU A 42 2.82 -7.31 1.93
CA LEU A 42 3.60 -8.34 2.64
C LEU A 42 3.25 -8.48 4.12
N HIS A 43 2.78 -7.42 4.78
CA HIS A 43 2.45 -7.44 6.20
C HIS A 43 1.11 -8.13 6.45
N CYS A 44 0.06 -7.70 5.75
CA CYS A 44 -1.30 -8.18 6.00
C CYS A 44 -1.81 -9.20 4.99
N ASN A 45 -1.02 -9.49 3.95
CA ASN A 45 -1.33 -10.43 2.87
C ASN A 45 -2.64 -10.10 2.13
N ARG A 46 -3.11 -8.85 2.18
CA ARG A 46 -4.35 -8.43 1.51
C ARG A 46 -4.06 -7.70 0.21
N ALA A 47 -4.88 -7.97 -0.79
CA ALA A 47 -4.86 -7.25 -2.06
C ALA A 47 -5.64 -5.93 -1.98
N TYR A 48 -5.21 -4.90 -2.68
CA TYR A 48 -5.86 -3.59 -2.77
C TYR A 48 -5.60 -2.94 -4.13
N LEU A 49 -6.44 -1.98 -4.52
CA LEU A 49 -6.25 -1.23 -5.77
C LEU A 49 -5.02 -0.32 -5.68
N ILE A 50 -4.29 -0.22 -6.78
CA ILE A 50 -3.18 0.73 -6.91
C ILE A 50 -3.72 2.15 -6.78
N GLY A 51 -2.94 3.00 -6.11
CA GLY A 51 -3.35 4.35 -5.74
C GLY A 51 -4.19 4.40 -4.46
N ASN A 52 -4.55 3.27 -3.85
CA ASN A 52 -5.14 3.26 -2.51
C ASN A 52 -4.03 3.13 -1.46
N PHE A 53 -3.85 4.17 -0.65
CA PHE A 53 -2.84 4.20 0.40
C PHE A 53 -3.32 5.04 1.59
N ARG A 54 -2.59 4.94 2.70
CA ARG A 54 -2.73 5.87 3.83
C ARG A 54 -1.46 6.66 4.02
N TYR A 55 -1.55 7.83 4.61
CA TYR A 55 -0.38 8.60 5.03
C TYR A 55 -0.70 9.38 6.30
N ASN A 56 0.31 9.72 7.10
CA ASN A 56 0.13 10.56 8.27
C ASN A 56 0.21 12.03 7.87
N LYS A 57 -0.84 12.81 8.18
CA LYS A 57 -0.90 14.26 7.88
C LYS A 57 0.19 15.08 8.54
N HIS A 58 0.78 14.56 9.62
CA HIS A 58 1.80 15.24 10.40
C HIS A 58 3.23 14.84 10.02
N ASP A 59 3.40 13.99 9.02
CA ASP A 59 4.73 13.73 8.47
C ASP A 59 5.11 14.95 7.60
N LEU A 60 5.99 15.78 8.17
CA LEU A 60 6.43 17.05 7.59
C LEU A 60 7.67 16.93 6.69
N ASP A 61 8.28 15.74 6.65
CA ASP A 61 9.48 15.48 5.88
C ASP A 61 9.12 15.05 4.45
N GLU A 62 10.03 15.29 3.51
CA GLU A 62 9.89 14.94 2.09
C GLU A 62 9.74 13.41 1.87
N THR A 63 10.00 12.60 2.89
CA THR A 63 9.85 11.14 2.88
C THR A 63 8.55 10.69 3.56
N VAL A 64 7.41 11.30 3.22
CA VAL A 64 6.10 10.87 3.74
C VAL A 64 5.89 9.39 3.40
N ALA A 65 5.85 8.54 4.42
CA ALA A 65 5.61 7.12 4.24
C ALA A 65 4.17 6.91 3.77
N MET A 66 4.00 6.45 2.53
CA MET A 66 2.72 5.92 2.08
C MET A 66 2.59 4.51 2.63
N LEU A 67 1.46 4.23 3.25
CA LEU A 67 1.18 2.97 3.94
C LEU A 67 0.07 2.20 3.22
N CYS A 68 0.02 0.91 3.51
CA CYS A 68 -1.06 0.01 3.14
C CYS A 68 -2.43 0.64 3.44
N PRO A 69 -3.43 0.57 2.56
CA PRO A 69 -4.70 1.27 2.76
C PRO A 69 -5.57 0.72 3.90
N TYR A 70 -5.22 -0.45 4.47
CA TYR A 70 -5.94 -1.04 5.59
C TYR A 70 -5.47 -0.44 6.92
N ASP A 71 -6.41 0.04 7.74
CA ASP A 71 -6.13 0.77 9.00
C ASP A 71 -5.42 -0.07 10.06
N ASP A 72 -5.56 -1.40 9.99
CA ASP A 72 -4.93 -2.40 10.86
C ASP A 72 -3.59 -2.92 10.31
N CYS A 73 -3.01 -2.24 9.31
CA CYS A 73 -1.71 -2.56 8.72
C CYS A 73 -0.80 -1.33 8.75
N ASP A 74 0.50 -1.52 8.85
CA ASP A 74 1.51 -0.45 8.82
C ASP A 74 2.57 -0.68 7.73
N GLY A 75 2.36 -1.65 6.84
CA GLY A 75 3.27 -1.94 5.73
C GLY A 75 3.40 -0.74 4.79
N ASP A 76 4.62 -0.47 4.35
CA ASP A 76 4.94 0.57 3.39
C ASP A 76 4.36 0.22 2.01
N TYR A 77 3.70 1.18 1.38
CA TYR A 77 3.00 1.00 0.10
C TYR A 77 3.93 0.59 -1.05
N TRP A 78 5.20 1.00 -1.00
CA TRP A 78 6.20 0.72 -2.03
C TRP A 78 7.05 -0.49 -1.68
N MET A 79 7.64 -0.48 -0.48
CA MET A 79 8.59 -1.50 -0.06
C MET A 79 7.90 -2.83 0.25
N ASP A 80 6.71 -2.78 0.83
CA ASP A 80 5.94 -3.96 1.24
C ASP A 80 4.79 -4.27 0.26
N GLY A 81 4.60 -3.45 -0.78
CA GLY A 81 3.51 -3.58 -1.75
C GLY A 81 3.95 -4.18 -3.09
N TRP A 82 3.68 -5.47 -3.30
CA TRP A 82 4.02 -6.19 -4.53
C TRP A 82 2.88 -6.14 -5.55
N GLY A 83 3.19 -6.28 -6.84
CA GLY A 83 2.18 -6.40 -7.88
C GLY A 83 1.34 -7.66 -7.70
N TRP A 84 0.02 -7.56 -7.89
CA TRP A 84 -0.87 -8.72 -7.77
C TRP A 84 -0.55 -9.82 -8.77
N SER A 85 -0.16 -9.47 -10.00
CA SER A 85 0.24 -10.43 -11.04
C SER A 85 1.31 -11.41 -10.55
N ASP A 86 2.33 -10.92 -9.83
CA ASP A 86 3.46 -11.72 -9.36
C ASP A 86 3.02 -12.69 -8.24
N ILE A 87 2.18 -12.22 -7.33
CA ILE A 87 1.61 -13.02 -6.24
C ILE A 87 0.65 -14.08 -6.78
N ALA A 88 -0.21 -13.69 -7.73
CA ALA A 88 -1.24 -14.57 -8.26
C ALA A 88 -0.65 -15.70 -9.09
N HIS A 89 0.31 -15.39 -9.96
CA HIS A 89 0.99 -16.39 -10.77
C HIS A 89 1.71 -17.44 -9.91
N SER A 90 2.36 -17.02 -8.84
CA SER A 90 3.16 -17.90 -7.99
C SER A 90 2.32 -18.86 -7.12
N ASN A 91 1.05 -18.52 -6.87
CA ASN A 91 0.18 -19.23 -5.92
C ASN A 91 -1.13 -19.78 -6.51
N ASP A 92 -1.28 -19.75 -7.84
CA ASP A 92 -2.51 -20.17 -8.54
C ASP A 92 -3.78 -19.44 -8.03
N TYR A 93 -3.63 -18.15 -7.70
CA TYR A 93 -4.75 -17.29 -7.29
C TYR A 93 -5.47 -16.69 -8.53
N PRO A 94 -6.72 -16.20 -8.36
CA PRO A 94 -7.44 -15.55 -9.46
C PRO A 94 -6.70 -14.34 -10.03
N SER A 95 -6.87 -14.10 -11.32
CA SER A 95 -6.27 -12.95 -12.03
C SER A 95 -6.73 -11.59 -11.50
N ILE A 96 -7.93 -11.53 -10.93
CA ILE A 96 -8.50 -10.36 -10.24
C ILE A 96 -8.74 -10.75 -8.78
N PRO A 97 -8.10 -10.08 -7.81
CA PRO A 97 -8.32 -10.36 -6.40
C PRO A 97 -9.61 -9.72 -5.90
N GLU A 98 -10.11 -10.25 -4.79
CA GLU A 98 -11.06 -9.56 -3.95
C GLU A 98 -10.30 -8.62 -3.01
N THR A 99 -10.69 -7.34 -2.97
CA THR A 99 -10.07 -6.38 -2.07
C THR A 99 -10.37 -6.75 -0.61
N GLY A 100 -9.37 -6.64 0.25
CA GLY A 100 -9.49 -6.94 1.68
C GLY A 100 -9.39 -8.43 2.01
N LYS A 101 -9.48 -9.32 1.01
CA LYS A 101 -9.26 -10.75 1.19
C LYS A 101 -7.78 -11.04 1.42
N ILE A 102 -7.50 -11.93 2.36
CA ILE A 102 -6.17 -12.43 2.67
C ILE A 102 -5.78 -13.51 1.64
N TYR A 103 -4.62 -13.32 1.04
CA TYR A 103 -3.96 -14.22 0.10
C TYR A 103 -2.56 -14.50 0.62
N SER A 104 -2.39 -15.60 1.36
CA SER A 104 -1.12 -15.95 1.98
C SER A 104 0.00 -16.11 0.94
N LEU A 105 1.22 -15.68 1.29
CA LEU A 105 2.40 -15.89 0.44
C LEU A 105 2.75 -17.39 0.31
N TYR A 106 2.45 -18.17 1.34
CA TYR A 106 2.65 -19.62 1.40
C TYR A 106 1.35 -20.30 1.84
N PRO A 107 0.38 -20.53 0.93
CA PRO A 107 -0.85 -21.24 1.28
C PRO A 107 -0.54 -22.71 1.62
N GLU A 108 -1.20 -23.24 2.66
CA GLU A 108 -1.18 -24.68 2.92
C GLU A 108 -1.89 -25.39 1.76
N LYS A 109 -1.24 -26.42 1.19
CA LYS A 109 -1.74 -27.21 0.06
C LYS A 109 -2.66 -28.34 0.50
#